data_AF-A0A950J4H0-F1
#
_entry.id   AF-A0A950J4H0-F1
#
_cell.length_a   1.000
_cell.length_b   1.000
_cell.length_c   1.000
_cell.angle_alpha   90.00
_cell.angle_beta   90.00
_cell.angle_gamma   90.00
#
_symmetry.space_group_name_H-M   'P 1'
#
loop_
_entity.id
_entity.type
_entity.pdbx_description
1 polymer ?
#
loop_
_entity_poly.entity_id
_entity_poly.type
_entity_poly.pdbx_seq_one_letter_code
_entity_poly.pdbx_strand_id
1 'polypeptide(L)'
;MRRWETVDLSIYARAFAVVGRNPLIFVFPIIATILKIALGFLRGPLFDPIGGYDFGLMQLLFYLIDGFAFGLTLIAAESAWRGSRSTIASVWDEGKRKIGNILIATVGLVFVIWVASLLGGFLGPIALLVPAVALFFLIYTIPAAAIGGIPGGAALSASIQRVKQNYLAAALLVIVSLLLYYYVGIFLGTYIATAVTFLAPYAVAIIQAIVIGYLAAVTARQYDDVAFYRRF
;
A
#
# COMPACT_ATOMS: atom_id res chain seq x y z
N MET A 1 26.91 2.65 20.69
CA MET A 1 26.01 2.02 19.70
C MET A 1 25.48 3.10 18.76
N ARG A 2 25.62 2.90 17.46
CA ARG A 2 25.19 3.86 16.43
C ARG A 2 23.65 3.86 16.42
N ARG A 3 23.00 5.02 16.66
CA ARG A 3 21.54 5.29 16.63
C ARG A 3 20.76 4.85 15.36
N TRP A 4 21.43 4.18 14.43
CA TRP A 4 20.97 3.77 13.11
C TRP A 4 20.42 2.32 13.15
N GLU A 5 20.70 1.58 14.22
CA GLU A 5 20.30 0.17 14.40
C GLU A 5 19.06 -0.02 15.27
N THR A 6 18.63 1.01 16.01
CA THR A 6 17.45 0.91 16.87
C THR A 6 16.20 1.20 16.04
N VAL A 7 15.43 0.15 15.72
CA VAL A 7 14.10 0.33 15.16
C VAL A 7 13.18 0.87 16.23
N ASP A 8 12.58 2.04 15.97
CA ASP A 8 11.58 2.61 16.86
C ASP A 8 10.24 1.86 16.70
N LEU A 9 10.07 0.81 17.51
CA LEU A 9 8.82 0.05 17.57
C LEU A 9 7.64 0.89 18.08
N SER A 10 7.89 2.05 18.71
CA SER A 10 6.81 2.91 19.19
C SER A 10 6.02 3.55 18.03
N ILE A 11 6.58 3.60 16.81
CA ILE A 11 5.88 4.06 15.61
C ILE A 11 4.61 3.24 15.38
N TYR A 12 4.67 1.92 15.55
CA TYR A 12 3.53 1.01 15.33
C TYR A 12 2.38 1.27 16.32
N ALA A 13 2.71 1.56 17.58
CA ALA A 13 1.71 1.90 18.60
C ALA A 13 1.15 3.32 18.39
N ARG A 14 2.02 4.30 18.11
CA ARG A 14 1.62 5.69 17.87
C ARG A 14 0.79 5.85 16.60
N ALA A 15 1.01 5.00 15.59
CA ALA A 15 0.21 5.00 14.37
C ALA A 15 -1.29 4.82 14.65
N PHE A 16 -1.69 4.00 15.65
CA PHE A 16 -3.09 3.89 16.06
C PHE A 16 -3.66 5.23 16.53
N ALA A 17 -2.91 5.98 17.34
CA ALA A 17 -3.34 7.28 17.83
C ALA A 17 -3.43 8.32 16.69
N VAL A 18 -2.48 8.30 15.75
CA VAL A 18 -2.48 9.19 14.58
C VAL A 18 -3.70 8.92 13.71
N VAL A 19 -3.95 7.66 13.42
CA VAL A 19 -5.08 7.21 12.60
C VAL A 19 -6.42 7.50 13.28
N GLY A 20 -6.53 7.25 14.60
CA GLY A 20 -7.75 7.56 15.35
C GLY A 20 -8.08 9.05 15.45
N ARG A 21 -7.06 9.91 15.44
CA ARG A 21 -7.24 11.39 15.44
C ARG A 21 -7.49 11.96 14.04
N ASN A 22 -7.17 11.22 12.98
CA ASN A 22 -7.22 11.71 11.60
C ASN A 22 -7.98 10.71 10.71
N PRO A 23 -9.33 10.69 10.78
CA PRO A 23 -10.15 9.76 10.00
C PRO A 23 -10.01 9.95 8.48
N LEU A 24 -9.48 11.11 8.05
CA LEU A 24 -9.18 11.40 6.65
C LEU A 24 -8.28 10.35 5.99
N ILE A 25 -7.40 9.70 6.78
CA ILE A 25 -6.52 8.63 6.30
C ILE A 25 -7.34 7.47 5.70
N PHE A 26 -8.55 7.21 6.17
CA PHE A 26 -9.38 6.13 5.65
C PHE A 26 -10.20 6.50 4.41
N VAL A 27 -10.30 7.79 4.07
CA VAL A 27 -11.20 8.25 3.00
C VAL A 27 -10.80 7.67 1.65
N PHE A 28 -9.52 7.76 1.27
CA PHE A 28 -9.07 7.28 -0.04
C PHE A 28 -9.12 5.75 -0.18
N PRO A 29 -8.71 4.93 0.81
CA PRO A 29 -8.89 3.49 0.76
C PRO A 29 -10.37 3.07 0.68
N ILE A 30 -11.28 3.78 1.38
CA ILE A 30 -12.72 3.53 1.28
C ILE A 30 -13.21 3.84 -0.15
N ILE A 31 -12.89 5.02 -0.69
CA ILE A 31 -13.28 5.39 -2.06
C ILE A 31 -12.75 4.37 -3.07
N ALA A 32 -11.48 3.97 -2.95
CA ALA A 32 -10.88 2.95 -3.81
C ALA A 32 -11.65 1.63 -3.77
N THR A 33 -12.06 1.21 -2.58
CA THR A 33 -12.79 -0.05 -2.44
C THR A 33 -14.21 0.04 -2.99
N ILE A 34 -14.91 1.16 -2.77
CA ILE A 34 -16.22 1.42 -3.39
C ILE A 34 -16.10 1.42 -4.92
N LEU A 35 -15.07 2.05 -5.48
CA LEU A 35 -14.82 2.04 -6.91
C LEU A 35 -14.57 0.62 -7.43
N LYS A 36 -13.75 -0.19 -6.74
CA LYS A 36 -13.53 -1.60 -7.10
C LYS A 36 -14.82 -2.42 -7.05
N ILE A 37 -15.67 -2.21 -6.05
CA ILE A 37 -16.98 -2.88 -5.96
C ILE A 37 -17.86 -2.48 -7.14
N ALA A 38 -17.96 -1.18 -7.45
CA ALA A 38 -18.73 -0.67 -8.59
C ALA A 38 -18.22 -1.23 -9.93
N LEU A 39 -16.90 -1.25 -10.14
CA LEU A 39 -16.27 -1.86 -11.31
C LEU A 39 -16.48 -3.39 -11.35
N GLY A 40 -16.51 -4.04 -10.19
CA GLY A 40 -16.83 -5.46 -10.06
C GLY A 40 -18.24 -5.80 -10.55
N PHE A 41 -19.23 -4.92 -10.31
CA PHE A 41 -20.58 -5.08 -10.86
C PHE A 41 -20.63 -4.90 -12.39
N LEU A 42 -19.70 -4.13 -12.96
CA LEU A 42 -19.55 -3.95 -14.40
C LEU A 42 -18.84 -5.12 -15.09
N ARG A 43 -18.16 -5.99 -14.32
CA ARG A 43 -17.44 -7.16 -14.83
C ARG A 43 -18.35 -8.12 -15.61
N GLY A 44 -19.54 -8.42 -15.09
CA GLY A 44 -20.50 -9.30 -15.77
C GLY A 44 -21.02 -8.73 -17.09
N PRO A 45 -21.67 -7.56 -17.11
CA PRO A 45 -22.33 -7.05 -18.33
C PRO A 45 -21.39 -6.65 -19.48
N LEU A 46 -20.15 -6.24 -19.19
CA LEU A 46 -19.26 -5.66 -20.19
C LEU A 46 -18.08 -6.56 -20.59
N PHE A 47 -17.67 -7.51 -19.75
CA PHE A 47 -16.42 -8.26 -19.94
C PHE A 47 -16.58 -9.78 -20.05
N ASP A 48 -17.73 -10.35 -19.66
CA ASP A 48 -18.04 -11.79 -19.87
C ASP A 48 -17.98 -12.24 -21.35
N PRO A 49 -18.34 -11.43 -22.37
CA PRO A 49 -18.30 -11.90 -23.76
C PRO A 49 -16.90 -12.07 -24.38
N ILE A 50 -15.82 -11.55 -23.75
CA ILE A 50 -14.48 -11.45 -24.36
C ILE A 50 -13.52 -12.57 -23.91
N GLY A 51 -14.02 -13.59 -23.20
CA GLY A 51 -13.41 -14.93 -23.13
C GLY A 51 -11.89 -14.98 -22.95
N GLY A 52 -11.36 -14.48 -21.82
CA GLY A 52 -9.99 -14.77 -21.37
C GLY A 52 -9.05 -13.58 -21.13
N TYR A 53 -9.32 -12.41 -21.71
CA TYR A 53 -8.54 -11.18 -21.42
C TYR A 53 -9.00 -10.45 -20.13
N ASP A 54 -10.13 -10.87 -19.55
CA ASP A 54 -10.80 -10.25 -18.40
C ASP A 54 -9.96 -10.28 -17.10
N PHE A 55 -9.11 -11.29 -16.91
CA PHE A 55 -8.33 -11.41 -15.68
C PHE A 55 -7.13 -10.45 -15.57
N GLY A 56 -6.56 -9.98 -16.69
CA GLY A 56 -5.32 -9.22 -16.69
C GLY A 56 -5.52 -7.71 -16.52
N LEU A 57 -6.33 -7.10 -17.39
CA LEU A 57 -6.50 -5.65 -17.44
C LEU A 57 -7.34 -5.11 -16.29
N MET A 58 -8.41 -5.81 -15.89
CA MET A 58 -9.22 -5.42 -14.74
C MET A 58 -8.41 -5.50 -13.45
N GLN A 59 -7.62 -6.57 -13.29
CA GLN A 59 -6.75 -6.72 -12.12
C GLN A 59 -5.67 -5.64 -12.09
N LEU A 60 -5.07 -5.30 -13.24
CA LEU A 60 -4.15 -4.18 -13.34
C LEU A 60 -4.84 -2.86 -12.94
N LEU A 61 -6.05 -2.61 -13.41
CA LEU A 61 -6.83 -1.43 -13.04
C LEU A 61 -7.08 -1.37 -11.53
N PHE A 62 -7.43 -2.50 -10.90
CA PHE A 62 -7.59 -2.58 -9.45
C PHE A 62 -6.29 -2.27 -8.72
N TYR A 63 -5.16 -2.81 -9.18
CA TYR A 63 -3.86 -2.46 -8.61
C TYR A 63 -3.52 -0.98 -8.76
N LEU A 64 -3.87 -0.36 -9.90
CA LEU A 64 -3.65 1.08 -10.11
C LEU A 64 -4.51 1.94 -9.19
N ILE A 65 -5.78 1.57 -9.01
CA ILE A 65 -6.68 2.22 -8.06
C ILE A 65 -6.13 2.10 -6.64
N ASP A 66 -5.72 0.89 -6.24
CA ASP A 66 -5.18 0.63 -4.90
C ASP A 66 -3.85 1.35 -4.66
N GLY A 67 -2.94 1.34 -5.64
CA GLY A 67 -1.65 2.03 -5.54
C GLY A 67 -1.81 3.54 -5.50
N PHE A 68 -2.72 4.11 -6.29
CA PHE A 68 -3.02 5.54 -6.23
C PHE A 68 -3.68 5.93 -4.91
N ALA A 69 -4.67 5.17 -4.47
CA ALA A 69 -5.33 5.39 -3.18
C ALA A 69 -4.35 5.28 -2.02
N PHE A 70 -3.46 4.28 -2.03
CA PHE A 70 -2.39 4.13 -1.06
C PHE A 70 -1.44 5.34 -1.10
N GLY A 71 -1.08 5.85 -2.28
CA GLY A 71 -0.31 7.08 -2.44
C GLY A 71 -0.98 8.31 -1.80
N LEU A 72 -2.27 8.51 -2.03
CA LEU A 72 -3.04 9.59 -1.39
C LEU A 72 -3.12 9.41 0.13
N THR A 73 -3.27 8.17 0.58
CA THR A 73 -3.30 7.80 1.99
C THR A 73 -1.96 8.11 2.67
N LEU A 74 -0.84 7.86 1.99
CA LEU A 74 0.50 8.19 2.46
C LEU A 74 0.69 9.71 2.62
N ILE A 75 0.23 10.51 1.66
CA ILE A 75 0.28 11.99 1.73
C ILE A 75 -0.56 12.50 2.91
N ALA A 76 -1.78 11.97 3.08
CA ALA A 76 -2.64 12.29 4.22
C ALA A 76 -1.97 11.91 5.55
N ALA A 77 -1.38 10.72 5.63
CA ALA A 77 -0.71 10.21 6.81
C ALA A 77 0.54 11.03 7.17
N GLU A 78 1.36 11.41 6.18
CA GLU A 78 2.52 12.28 6.37
C GLU A 78 2.10 13.63 6.98
N SER A 79 1.05 14.24 6.43
CA SER A 79 0.49 15.49 6.96
C SER A 79 0.03 15.34 8.42
N ALA A 80 -0.64 14.22 8.74
CA ALA A 80 -1.11 13.91 10.08
C ALA A 80 0.05 13.72 11.09
N TRP A 81 1.13 13.06 10.68
CA TRP A 81 2.34 12.91 11.50
C TRP A 81 3.04 14.25 11.77
N ARG A 82 2.97 15.20 10.84
CA ARG A 82 3.50 16.55 11.01
C ARG A 82 2.58 17.47 11.82
N GLY A 83 1.43 16.97 12.29
CA GLY A 83 0.44 17.75 13.03
C GLY A 83 -0.33 18.75 12.17
N SER A 84 -0.22 18.67 10.84
CA SER A 84 -0.96 19.52 9.91
C SER A 84 -2.39 19.01 9.75
N ARG A 85 -3.37 19.92 9.78
CA ARG A 85 -4.76 19.60 9.42
C ARG A 85 -4.89 19.62 7.90
N SER A 86 -4.61 18.49 7.26
CA SER A 86 -4.87 18.33 5.83
C SER A 86 -6.38 18.24 5.58
N THR A 87 -6.81 18.80 4.45
CA THR A 87 -8.18 18.65 3.94
C THR A 87 -8.18 17.66 2.78
N ILE A 88 -9.34 17.05 2.49
CA ILE A 88 -9.47 16.09 1.37
C ILE A 88 -9.06 16.77 0.06
N ALA A 89 -9.48 18.02 -0.15
CA ALA A 89 -9.13 18.81 -1.32
C ALA A 89 -7.61 19.00 -1.45
N SER A 90 -6.92 19.35 -0.36
CA SER A 90 -5.46 19.53 -0.39
C SER A 90 -4.70 18.25 -0.76
N VAL A 91 -5.09 17.11 -0.18
CA VAL A 91 -4.47 15.81 -0.46
C VAL A 91 -4.76 15.38 -1.90
N TRP A 92 -5.99 15.62 -2.38
CA TRP A 92 -6.36 15.34 -3.76
C TRP A 92 -5.59 16.20 -4.76
N ASP A 93 -5.43 17.50 -4.51
CA ASP A 93 -4.70 18.41 -5.38
C ASP A 93 -3.20 18.05 -5.45
N GLU A 94 -2.60 17.71 -4.31
CA GLU A 94 -1.22 17.21 -4.27
C GLU A 94 -1.09 15.87 -4.99
N GLY A 95 -2.02 14.96 -4.75
CA GLY A 95 -2.09 13.66 -5.39
C GLY A 95 -2.20 13.74 -6.92
N LYS A 96 -3.05 14.63 -7.44
CA LYS A 96 -3.18 14.90 -8.88
C LYS A 96 -1.86 15.33 -9.52
N ARG A 97 -1.08 16.17 -8.84
CA ARG A 97 0.25 16.60 -9.33
C ARG A 97 1.24 15.45 -9.39
N LYS A 98 1.06 14.44 -8.54
CA LYS A 98 1.95 13.26 -8.41
C LYS A 98 1.37 11.99 -9.06
N ILE A 99 0.20 12.07 -9.71
CA ILE A 99 -0.56 10.90 -10.19
C ILE A 99 0.27 10.03 -11.13
N GLY A 100 0.95 10.64 -12.11
CA GLY A 100 1.78 9.89 -13.06
C GLY A 100 2.91 9.13 -12.36
N ASN A 101 3.56 9.76 -11.38
CA ASN A 101 4.65 9.12 -10.63
C ASN A 101 4.13 7.95 -9.77
N ILE A 102 3.01 8.13 -9.09
CA ILE A 102 2.40 7.10 -8.24
C ILE A 102 1.93 5.92 -9.11
N LEU A 103 1.26 6.18 -10.23
CA LEU A 103 0.78 5.13 -11.13
C LEU A 103 1.93 4.37 -11.77
N ILE A 104 2.96 5.05 -12.29
CA ILE A 104 4.13 4.38 -12.88
C ILE A 104 4.87 3.55 -11.81
N ALA A 105 5.03 4.07 -10.60
CA ALA A 105 5.62 3.34 -9.49
C ALA A 105 4.79 2.08 -9.13
N THR A 106 3.46 2.20 -9.17
CA THR A 106 2.54 1.08 -8.95
C THR A 106 2.65 0.03 -10.06
N VAL A 107 2.65 0.44 -11.33
CA VAL A 107 2.88 -0.47 -12.47
C VAL A 107 4.20 -1.21 -12.29
N GLY A 108 5.28 -0.50 -11.99
CA GLY A 108 6.61 -1.08 -11.79
C GLY A 108 6.63 -2.09 -10.63
N LEU A 109 6.00 -1.73 -9.50
CA LEU A 109 5.88 -2.62 -8.33
C LEU A 109 5.12 -3.90 -8.69
N VAL A 110 3.93 -3.77 -9.29
CA VAL A 110 3.09 -4.90 -9.69
C VAL A 110 3.81 -5.80 -10.69
N PHE A 111 4.47 -5.20 -11.68
CA PHE A 111 5.24 -5.93 -12.68
C PHE A 111 6.36 -6.75 -12.04
N VAL A 112 7.15 -6.16 -11.14
CA VAL A 112 8.23 -6.90 -10.47
C VAL A 112 7.69 -8.01 -9.57
N ILE A 113 6.60 -7.78 -8.83
CA ILE A 113 5.96 -8.81 -8.00
C ILE A 113 5.41 -9.95 -8.88
N TRP A 114 4.81 -9.62 -10.02
CA TRP A 114 4.30 -10.60 -10.96
C TRP A 114 5.42 -11.47 -11.56
N VAL A 115 6.50 -10.85 -12.04
CA VAL A 115 7.69 -11.58 -12.52
C VAL A 115 8.29 -12.44 -11.41
N ALA A 116 8.41 -11.91 -10.19
CA ALA A 116 8.91 -12.64 -9.02
C ALA A 116 8.02 -13.87 -8.71
N SER A 117 6.70 -13.73 -8.86
CA SER A 117 5.75 -14.83 -8.65
C SER A 117 5.85 -15.91 -9.75
N LEU A 118 6.03 -15.51 -11.02
CA LEU A 118 6.28 -16.46 -12.11
C LEU A 118 7.57 -17.24 -11.90
N LEU A 119 8.66 -16.53 -11.58
CA LEU A 119 9.95 -17.16 -11.26
C LEU A 119 9.84 -18.08 -10.05
N GLY A 120 9.12 -17.65 -9.01
CA GLY A 120 8.83 -18.46 -7.82
C GLY A 120 8.13 -19.78 -8.17
N GLY A 121 7.20 -19.77 -9.13
CA GLY A 121 6.49 -20.97 -9.59
C GLY A 121 7.42 -22.10 -10.06
N PHE A 122 8.59 -21.77 -10.60
CA PHE A 122 9.59 -22.77 -11.01
C PHE A 122 10.42 -23.35 -9.86
N LEU A 123 10.36 -22.74 -8.67
CA LEU A 123 11.15 -23.14 -7.50
C LEU A 123 10.37 -24.03 -6.51
N GLY A 124 9.12 -24.40 -6.83
CA GLY A 124 8.33 -25.32 -6.02
C GLY A 124 8.03 -24.79 -4.60
N PRO A 125 8.32 -25.52 -3.51
CA PRO A 125 7.92 -25.13 -2.14
C PRO A 125 8.42 -23.77 -1.66
N ILE A 126 9.51 -23.26 -2.22
CA ILE A 126 10.09 -21.95 -1.86
C ILE A 126 9.55 -20.80 -2.74
N ALA A 127 8.54 -21.06 -3.58
CA ALA A 127 7.95 -20.08 -4.50
C ALA A 127 7.55 -18.77 -3.83
N LEU A 128 7.09 -18.82 -2.58
CA LEU A 128 6.63 -17.65 -1.81
C LEU A 128 7.79 -16.75 -1.33
N LEU A 129 9.03 -17.25 -1.29
CA LEU A 129 10.17 -16.46 -0.84
C LEU A 129 10.56 -15.40 -1.87
N VAL A 130 10.46 -15.71 -3.17
CA VAL A 130 10.85 -14.77 -4.24
C VAL A 130 10.01 -13.48 -4.24
N PRO A 131 8.66 -13.53 -4.24
CA PRO A 131 7.85 -12.31 -4.15
C PRO A 131 7.99 -11.63 -2.79
N ALA A 132 8.21 -12.37 -1.69
CA ALA A 132 8.46 -11.76 -0.38
C ALA A 132 9.77 -10.94 -0.35
N VAL A 133 10.85 -11.46 -0.96
CA VAL A 133 12.12 -10.74 -1.11
C VAL A 133 11.96 -9.54 -2.03
N ALA A 134 11.21 -9.68 -3.13
CA ALA A 134 10.90 -8.54 -4.00
C ALA A 134 10.14 -7.44 -3.24
N LEU A 135 9.12 -7.81 -2.46
CA LEU A 135 8.35 -6.88 -1.64
C LEU A 135 9.21 -6.22 -0.56
N PHE A 136 10.17 -6.95 0.03
CA PHE A 136 11.15 -6.39 0.96
C PHE A 136 11.95 -5.25 0.35
N PHE A 137 12.47 -5.44 -0.86
CA PHE A 137 13.25 -4.41 -1.54
C PHE A 137 12.41 -3.27 -2.11
N LEU A 138 11.12 -3.49 -2.35
CA LEU A 138 10.23 -2.54 -3.02
C LEU A 138 9.17 -1.91 -2.10
N ILE A 139 9.21 -2.17 -0.80
CA ILE A 139 8.22 -1.65 0.17
C ILE A 139 8.08 -0.11 0.15
N TYR A 140 9.16 0.61 -0.15
CA TYR A 140 9.17 2.08 -0.21
C TYR A 140 8.91 2.66 -1.60
N THR A 141 8.53 1.86 -2.60
CA THR A 141 8.36 2.33 -3.98
C THR A 141 7.24 3.36 -4.10
N ILE A 142 6.06 3.09 -3.54
CA ILE A 142 4.94 4.05 -3.55
C ILE A 142 5.23 5.26 -2.64
N PRO A 143 5.74 5.09 -1.40
CA PRO A 143 6.18 6.21 -0.57
C PRO A 143 7.22 7.13 -1.24
N ALA A 144 8.16 6.57 -1.98
CA ALA A 144 9.15 7.34 -2.72
C ALA A 144 8.52 8.27 -3.76
N ALA A 145 7.49 7.80 -4.47
CA ALA A 145 6.75 8.61 -5.44
C ALA A 145 5.79 9.61 -4.77
N ALA A 146 5.03 9.16 -3.76
CA ALA A 146 3.96 9.94 -3.12
C ALA A 146 4.50 11.01 -2.17
N ILE A 147 5.41 10.65 -1.27
CA ILE A 147 5.99 11.55 -0.26
C ILE A 147 7.28 12.17 -0.80
N GLY A 148 8.20 11.32 -1.29
CA GLY A 148 9.52 11.76 -1.74
C GLY A 148 9.52 12.59 -3.03
N GLY A 149 8.42 12.60 -3.80
CA GLY A 149 8.32 13.30 -5.08
C GLY A 149 9.24 12.73 -6.17
N ILE A 150 9.72 11.48 -6.00
CA ILE A 150 10.64 10.84 -6.94
C ILE A 150 9.85 10.40 -8.19
N PRO A 151 10.37 10.64 -9.41
CA PRO A 151 9.74 10.17 -10.64
C PRO A 151 9.51 8.65 -10.61
N GLY A 152 8.36 8.19 -11.11
CA GLY A 152 7.92 6.79 -10.94
C GLY A 152 8.93 5.74 -11.42
N GLY A 153 9.61 5.99 -12.55
CA GLY A 153 10.66 5.08 -13.04
C GLY A 153 11.89 4.96 -12.13
N ALA A 154 12.19 6.01 -11.35
CA ALA A 154 13.27 6.03 -10.37
C ALA A 154 12.81 5.59 -8.96
N ALA A 155 11.51 5.47 -8.72
CA ALA A 155 10.97 5.12 -7.40
C ALA A 155 11.37 3.69 -6.97
N LEU A 156 11.53 2.76 -7.91
CA LEU A 156 12.02 1.40 -7.65
C LEU A 156 13.46 1.41 -7.13
N SER A 157 14.37 2.12 -7.82
CA SER A 157 15.77 2.20 -7.41
C SER A 157 15.93 2.97 -6.09
N ALA A 158 15.15 4.03 -5.90
CA ALA A 158 15.08 4.75 -4.64
C ALA A 158 14.64 3.85 -3.48
N SER A 159 13.62 3.01 -3.69
CA SER A 159 13.15 2.05 -2.69
C SER A 159 14.26 1.12 -2.21
N ILE A 160 15.00 0.53 -3.15
CA ILE A 160 16.16 -0.34 -2.84
C ILE A 160 17.22 0.42 -2.05
N GLN A 161 17.52 1.67 -2.41
CA GLN A 161 18.48 2.50 -1.69
C GLN A 161 18.02 2.79 -0.25
N ARG A 162 16.71 3.04 -0.03
CA ARG A 162 16.16 3.26 1.31
C ARG A 162 16.21 1.99 2.17
N VAL A 163 15.91 0.82 1.59
CA VAL A 163 16.03 -0.47 2.29
C VAL A 163 17.48 -0.70 2.73
N LYS A 164 18.45 -0.38 1.87
CA LYS A 164 19.89 -0.49 2.20
C LYS A 164 20.34 0.44 3.32
N GLN A 165 19.62 1.53 3.57
CA GLN A 165 19.93 2.45 4.68
C GLN A 165 19.47 1.88 6.03
N ASN A 166 18.41 1.07 6.06
CA ASN A 166 17.95 0.39 7.27
C ASN A 166 17.17 -0.90 6.95
N TYR A 167 17.90 -2.01 6.86
CA TYR A 167 17.33 -3.33 6.53
C TYR A 167 16.35 -3.82 7.59
N LEU A 168 16.63 -3.58 8.87
CA LEU A 168 15.83 -4.08 9.98
C LEU A 168 14.45 -3.43 9.99
N ALA A 169 14.41 -2.10 9.84
CA ALA A 169 13.15 -1.37 9.74
C ALA A 169 12.33 -1.87 8.54
N ALA A 170 12.94 -1.99 7.35
CA ALA A 170 12.27 -2.49 6.16
C ALA A 170 11.72 -3.91 6.36
N ALA A 171 12.49 -4.81 7.00
CA ALA A 171 12.07 -6.17 7.26
C ALA A 171 10.86 -6.21 8.19
N LEU A 172 10.87 -5.43 9.28
CA LEU A 172 9.74 -5.34 10.19
C LEU A 172 8.49 -4.77 9.50
N LEU A 173 8.63 -3.74 8.68
CA LEU A 173 7.51 -3.17 7.94
C LEU A 173 6.90 -4.19 6.97
N VAL A 174 7.74 -4.99 6.31
CA VAL A 174 7.29 -6.05 5.40
C VAL A 174 6.57 -7.15 6.17
N ILE A 175 7.13 -7.61 7.29
CA ILE A 175 6.49 -8.61 8.15
C ILE A 175 5.13 -8.11 8.65
N VAL A 176 5.05 -6.87 9.16
CA VAL A 176 3.80 -6.27 9.63
C VAL A 176 2.81 -6.09 8.49
N SER A 177 3.27 -5.68 7.31
CA SER A 177 2.42 -5.55 6.12
C SER A 177 1.85 -6.89 5.69
N LEU A 178 2.67 -7.94 5.65
CA LEU A 178 2.22 -9.30 5.32
C LEU A 178 1.26 -9.84 6.37
N LEU A 179 1.57 -9.70 7.65
CA LEU A 179 0.69 -10.14 8.75
C LEU A 179 -0.66 -9.42 8.69
N LEU A 180 -0.68 -8.10 8.56
CA LEU A 180 -1.94 -7.36 8.51
C LEU A 180 -2.72 -7.62 7.22
N TYR A 181 -2.05 -7.72 6.07
CA TYR A 181 -2.73 -7.97 4.81
C TYR A 181 -3.32 -9.40 4.74
N TYR A 182 -2.52 -10.43 5.05
CA TYR A 182 -2.99 -11.82 4.97
C TYR A 182 -3.85 -12.23 6.16
N TYR A 183 -3.47 -11.86 7.39
CA TYR A 183 -4.17 -12.34 8.58
C TYR A 183 -5.39 -11.48 8.93
N VAL A 184 -5.28 -10.15 8.83
CA VAL A 184 -6.41 -9.26 9.14
C VAL A 184 -7.27 -8.99 7.90
N GLY A 185 -6.64 -8.73 6.76
CA GLY A 185 -7.36 -8.42 5.52
C GLY A 185 -8.07 -9.63 4.90
N ILE A 186 -7.39 -10.78 4.80
CA ILE A 186 -7.93 -11.97 4.14
C ILE A 186 -8.66 -12.86 5.14
N PHE A 187 -7.96 -13.37 6.18
CA PHE A 187 -8.54 -14.37 7.08
C PHE A 187 -9.73 -13.81 7.88
N LEU A 188 -9.54 -12.70 8.61
CA LEU A 188 -10.63 -12.03 9.36
C LEU A 188 -11.77 -11.55 8.44
N GLY A 189 -11.43 -11.07 7.25
CA GLY A 189 -12.41 -10.70 6.22
C GLY A 189 -13.32 -11.86 5.83
N THR A 190 -12.76 -13.07 5.64
CA THR A 190 -13.53 -14.28 5.31
C THR A 190 -14.49 -14.67 6.43
N TYR A 191 -14.07 -14.66 7.70
CA TYR A 191 -14.95 -15.00 8.82
C TYR A 191 -16.11 -14.01 8.97
N ILE A 192 -15.86 -12.71 8.80
CA ILE A 192 -16.90 -11.69 8.89
C ILE A 192 -17.85 -11.78 7.69
N ALA A 193 -17.33 -12.06 6.50
CA ALA A 193 -18.15 -12.29 5.30
C ALA A 193 -19.12 -13.47 5.48
N THR A 194 -18.68 -14.55 6.13
CA THR A 194 -19.56 -15.69 6.43
C THR A 194 -20.66 -15.37 7.46
N ALA A 195 -20.45 -14.38 8.32
CA ALA A 195 -21.42 -13.99 9.35
C ALA A 195 -22.48 -12.99 8.84
N VAL A 196 -22.17 -12.18 7.83
CA VAL A 196 -23.03 -11.08 7.36
C VAL A 196 -23.24 -11.17 5.85
N THR A 197 -23.98 -12.19 5.39
CA THR A 197 -24.07 -12.60 3.97
C THR A 197 -24.37 -11.48 2.96
N PHE A 198 -25.27 -10.53 3.27
CA PHE A 198 -25.59 -9.40 2.37
C PHE A 198 -24.61 -8.22 2.48
N LEU A 199 -24.06 -7.96 3.67
CA LEU A 199 -23.12 -6.83 3.88
C LEU A 199 -21.65 -7.25 3.76
N ALA A 200 -21.37 -8.53 3.55
CA ALA A 200 -20.05 -9.12 3.42
C ALA A 200 -19.07 -8.30 2.56
N PRO A 201 -19.41 -7.89 1.31
CA PRO A 201 -18.47 -7.12 0.49
C PRO A 201 -18.13 -5.75 1.09
N TYR A 202 -19.09 -5.10 1.76
CA TYR A 202 -18.88 -3.80 2.40
C TYR A 202 -18.08 -3.94 3.72
N ALA A 203 -18.34 -4.99 4.50
CA ALA A 203 -17.59 -5.26 5.72
C ALA A 203 -16.12 -5.58 5.41
N VAL A 204 -15.85 -6.45 4.42
CA VAL A 204 -14.50 -6.75 3.95
C VAL A 204 -13.81 -5.49 3.43
N ALA A 205 -14.53 -4.65 2.69
CA ALA A 205 -14.02 -3.38 2.19
C ALA A 205 -13.57 -2.42 3.29
N ILE A 206 -14.38 -2.27 4.34
CA ILE A 206 -14.05 -1.41 5.48
C ILE A 206 -12.81 -1.94 6.21
N ILE A 207 -12.73 -3.25 6.45
CA ILE A 207 -11.58 -3.87 7.10
C ILE A 207 -10.30 -3.64 6.28
N GLN A 208 -10.36 -3.86 4.97
CA GLN A 208 -9.23 -3.59 4.08
C GLN A 208 -8.83 -2.12 4.10
N ALA A 209 -9.79 -1.20 4.06
CA ALA A 209 -9.52 0.23 4.15
C ALA A 209 -8.85 0.62 5.48
N ILE A 210 -9.28 0.01 6.60
CA ILE A 210 -8.67 0.22 7.91
C ILE A 210 -7.23 -0.28 7.92
N VAL A 211 -6.98 -1.49 7.41
CA VAL A 211 -5.64 -2.09 7.31
C VAL A 211 -4.73 -1.21 6.45
N ILE A 212 -5.19 -0.80 5.28
CA ILE A 212 -4.43 0.07 4.35
C ILE A 212 -4.13 1.42 4.99
N GLY A 213 -5.12 2.03 5.67
CA GLY A 213 -4.94 3.30 6.37
C GLY A 213 -3.89 3.21 7.47
N TYR A 214 -3.94 2.15 8.28
CA TYR A 214 -2.92 1.89 9.30
C TYR A 214 -1.52 1.66 8.69
N LEU A 215 -1.43 0.82 7.67
CA LEU A 215 -0.17 0.53 6.99
C LEU A 215 0.43 1.78 6.35
N ALA A 216 -0.40 2.64 5.76
CA ALA A 216 0.05 3.91 5.22
C ALA A 216 0.59 4.83 6.33
N ALA A 217 -0.05 4.87 7.50
CA ALA A 217 0.44 5.66 8.62
C ALA A 217 1.82 5.20 9.12
N VAL A 218 2.02 3.90 9.28
CA VAL A 218 3.33 3.34 9.67
C VAL A 218 4.37 3.57 8.57
N THR A 219 4.01 3.27 7.33
CA THR A 219 4.90 3.37 6.17
C THR A 219 5.35 4.82 5.93
N ALA A 220 4.43 5.79 6.03
CA ALA A 220 4.73 7.19 5.86
C ALA A 220 5.77 7.67 6.88
N ARG A 221 5.57 7.34 8.16
CA ARG A 221 6.51 7.73 9.23
C ARG A 221 7.87 7.08 9.06
N GLN A 222 7.87 5.77 8.82
CA GLN A 222 9.11 5.03 8.66
C GLN A 222 9.89 5.46 7.41
N TYR A 223 9.18 5.78 6.32
CA TYR A 223 9.78 6.37 5.14
C TYR A 223 10.34 7.76 5.44
N ASP A 224 9.62 8.66 6.13
CA ASP A 224 10.10 10.00 6.50
C ASP A 224 11.38 9.92 7.36
N ASP A 225 11.40 9.01 8.33
CA ASP A 225 12.55 8.74 9.20
C ASP A 225 13.75 8.22 8.39
N VAL A 226 13.58 7.25 7.49
CA VAL A 226 14.68 6.77 6.63
C VAL A 226 15.09 7.81 5.58
N ALA A 227 14.12 8.60 5.10
CA ALA A 227 14.31 9.44 3.93
C ALA A 227 15.03 10.75 4.24
N PHE A 228 14.73 11.36 5.38
CA PHE A 228 15.07 12.74 5.71
C PHE A 228 15.90 12.91 6.99
N TYR A 229 16.25 11.84 7.71
CA TYR A 229 17.10 11.91 8.93
C TYR A 229 18.51 12.51 8.73
N ARG A 230 18.92 12.86 7.51
CA ARG A 230 20.18 13.57 7.23
C ARG A 230 20.08 15.10 7.30
N ARG A 231 18.93 15.67 7.71
CA ARG A 231 18.74 17.14 7.70
C ARG A 231 18.49 17.82 9.04
N PHE A 232 18.65 17.13 10.17
CA PHE A 232 18.64 17.75 11.51
C PHE A 232 19.75 17.17 12.39
#